data_AF-A0A1B7MZT0-F1
#
_entry.id   AF-A0A1B7MZT0-F1
#
_cell.length_a   1.000
_cell.length_b   1.000
_cell.length_c   1.000
_cell.angle_alpha   90.00
_cell.angle_beta   90.00
_cell.angle_gamma   90.00
#
_symmetry.space_group_name_H-M   'P 1'
#
loop_
_entity.id
_entity.type
_entity.pdbx_description
1 polymer ?
#
loop_
_entity_poly.entity_id
_entity_poly.type
_entity_poly.pdbx_seq_one_letter_code
_entity_poly.pdbx_strand_id
1 'polypeptide(L)'
;MTGFKGAFKTWSKVFRDKQGLQSIVNCMKDGKPGDRAWPKDKSRDKAIGMRIDLGDTFLEGGRTKRNLVLQANKDADHVTLKKMAQKDSHAKLAVVAIDIESPPTQDQLLQAFQSRVDG
;
A
#
# COMPACT_ATOMS: atom_id res chain seq x y z
N MET A 1 3.70 3.69 19.49
CA MET A 1 4.02 4.04 18.08
C MET A 1 5.27 3.37 17.51
N THR A 2 6.21 2.86 18.31
CA THR A 2 7.44 2.20 17.86
C THR A 2 7.24 0.92 17.03
N GLY A 3 6.21 0.11 17.34
CA GLY A 3 5.95 -1.15 16.63
C GLY A 3 5.46 -1.01 15.19
N PHE A 4 4.68 0.03 14.87
CA PHE A 4 4.16 0.23 13.51
C PHE A 4 5.24 0.72 12.54
N LYS A 5 6.05 1.70 12.95
CA LYS A 5 7.16 2.20 12.13
C LYS A 5 8.18 1.11 11.81
N GLY A 6 8.47 0.22 12.78
CA GLY A 6 9.30 -0.96 12.56
C GLY A 6 8.72 -1.90 11.50
N ALA A 7 7.42 -2.18 11.57
CA ALA A 7 6.73 -3.00 10.59
C ALA A 7 6.73 -2.35 9.19
N PHE A 8 6.50 -1.04 9.10
CA PHE A 8 6.54 -0.30 7.83
C PHE A 8 7.93 -0.31 7.20
N LYS A 9 8.99 -0.18 8.00
CA LYS A 9 10.38 -0.28 7.54
C LYS A 9 10.69 -1.66 6.94
N THR A 10 10.23 -2.74 7.58
CA THR A 10 10.40 -4.10 7.05
C THR A 10 9.61 -4.28 5.74
N TRP A 11 8.37 -3.82 5.73
CA TRP A 11 7.50 -3.87 4.57
C TRP A 11 8.07 -3.09 3.37
N SER A 12 8.58 -1.87 3.59
CA SER A 12 9.13 -1.03 2.52
C SER A 12 10.38 -1.64 1.89
N LYS A 13 11.20 -2.35 2.68
CA LYS A 13 12.32 -3.15 2.15
C LYS A 13 11.81 -4.25 1.22
N VAL A 14 10.81 -5.03 1.64
CA VAL A 14 10.25 -6.10 0.81
C VAL A 14 9.59 -5.54 -0.46
N PHE A 15 8.85 -4.44 -0.33
CA PHE A 15 8.26 -3.73 -1.46
C PHE A 15 9.33 -3.30 -2.46
N ARG A 16 10.46 -2.78 -1.96
CA ARG A 16 11.58 -2.37 -2.80
C ARG A 16 12.21 -3.56 -3.53
N ASP A 17 12.58 -4.60 -2.78
CA ASP A 17 13.27 -5.80 -3.29
C ASP A 17 12.43 -6.56 -4.32
N LYS A 18 11.09 -6.46 -4.24
CA LYS A 18 10.15 -7.13 -5.14
C LYS A 18 9.60 -6.23 -6.25
N GLN A 19 10.17 -5.05 -6.46
CA GLN A 19 9.72 -4.08 -7.47
C GLN A 19 8.20 -3.83 -7.36
N GLY A 20 7.70 -3.58 -6.15
CA GLY A 20 6.27 -3.53 -5.88
C GLY A 20 5.52 -2.48 -6.69
N LEU A 21 6.18 -1.38 -7.06
CA LEU A 21 5.60 -0.37 -7.96
C LEU A 21 5.22 -0.96 -9.32
N GLN A 22 6.04 -1.84 -9.90
CA GLN A 22 5.73 -2.46 -11.19
C GLN A 22 4.42 -3.25 -11.14
N SER A 23 4.15 -3.94 -10.03
CA SER A 23 2.88 -4.66 -9.83
C SER A 23 1.68 -3.72 -9.81
N ILE A 24 1.85 -2.52 -9.23
CA ILE A 24 0.81 -1.49 -9.20
C ILE A 24 0.58 -0.94 -10.60
N VAL A 25 1.65 -0.53 -11.30
CA VAL A 25 1.59 0.00 -12.67
C VAL A 25 0.87 -0.97 -13.61
N ASN A 26 1.12 -2.26 -13.48
CA ASN A 26 0.49 -3.30 -14.31
C ASN A 26 -1.03 -3.41 -14.13
N CYS A 27 -1.63 -2.88 -13.06
CA CYS A 27 -3.06 -3.02 -12.80
C CYS A 27 -3.79 -1.71 -12.44
N MET A 28 -3.08 -0.61 -12.27
CA MET A 28 -3.66 0.67 -11.82
C MET A 28 -4.47 1.44 -12.88
N LYS A 29 -4.56 0.95 -14.13
CA LYS A 29 -5.46 1.51 -15.15
C LYS A 29 -6.81 0.83 -15.10
N ASP A 30 -6.81 -0.50 -15.24
CA ASP A 30 -8.04 -1.28 -15.44
C ASP A 30 -8.61 -1.90 -14.16
N GLY A 31 -7.83 -1.94 -13.07
CA GLY A 31 -8.27 -2.51 -11.80
C GLY A 31 -9.37 -1.67 -11.13
N LYS A 32 -10.22 -2.33 -10.36
CA LYS A 32 -11.35 -1.73 -9.65
C LYS A 32 -10.95 -1.29 -8.24
N PRO A 33 -11.63 -0.30 -7.64
CA PRO A 33 -11.46 0.01 -6.22
C PRO A 33 -11.68 -1.24 -5.35
N GLY A 34 -10.75 -1.49 -4.43
CA GLY A 34 -10.68 -2.69 -3.59
C GLY A 34 -9.82 -3.82 -4.18
N ASP A 35 -9.46 -3.78 -5.47
CA ASP A 35 -8.58 -4.80 -6.05
C ASP A 35 -7.18 -4.70 -5.47
N ARG A 36 -6.58 -5.85 -5.17
CA ARG A 36 -5.23 -5.88 -4.64
C ARG A 36 -4.20 -5.50 -5.71
N ALA A 37 -3.44 -4.45 -5.46
CA ALA A 37 -2.33 -4.02 -6.31
C ALA A 37 -1.02 -4.75 -5.94
N TRP A 38 -0.74 -4.87 -4.64
CA TRP A 38 0.47 -5.55 -4.14
C TRP A 38 0.29 -6.07 -2.70
N PRO A 39 0.91 -7.20 -2.32
CA PRO A 39 1.59 -8.17 -3.18
C PRO A 39 0.58 -8.98 -3.99
N LYS A 40 0.98 -9.50 -5.15
CA LYS A 40 0.13 -10.41 -5.96
C LYS A 40 0.16 -11.85 -5.43
N ASP A 41 1.31 -12.28 -4.95
CA ASP A 41 1.46 -13.57 -4.28
C ASP A 41 0.96 -13.50 -2.84
N LYS A 42 -0.15 -14.21 -2.57
CA LYS A 42 -0.81 -14.24 -1.27
C LYS A 42 -0.14 -15.20 -0.28
N SER A 43 0.74 -16.09 -0.73
CA SER A 43 1.38 -17.10 0.14
C SER A 43 2.25 -16.48 1.22
N ARG A 44 2.77 -15.27 0.97
CA ARG A 44 3.65 -14.51 1.90
C ARG A 44 2.94 -13.35 2.59
N ASP A 45 1.63 -13.22 2.42
CA ASP A 45 0.83 -12.12 2.97
C ASP A 45 0.98 -11.97 4.48
N LYS A 46 1.07 -13.08 5.22
CA LYS A 46 1.21 -13.06 6.69
C LYS A 46 2.56 -12.49 7.12
N ALA A 47 3.63 -12.90 6.44
CA ALA A 47 4.98 -12.45 6.71
C ALA A 47 5.20 -10.98 6.29
N ILE A 48 4.63 -10.56 5.15
CA ILE A 48 4.70 -9.18 4.66
C ILE A 48 3.86 -8.23 5.53
N GLY A 49 2.69 -8.70 5.97
CA GLY A 49 1.87 -8.05 6.99
C GLY A 49 1.07 -6.83 6.54
N MET A 50 1.36 -6.23 5.39
CA MET A 50 0.57 -5.14 4.79
C MET A 50 0.40 -5.33 3.28
N ARG A 51 -0.66 -4.73 2.74
CA ARG A 51 -1.00 -4.75 1.32
C ARG A 51 -1.34 -3.36 0.79
N ILE A 52 -1.22 -3.18 -0.51
CA ILE A 52 -1.73 -2.03 -1.24
C ILE A 52 -2.90 -2.50 -2.09
N ASP A 53 -4.06 -1.90 -1.85
CA ASP A 53 -5.24 -2.07 -2.68
C ASP A 53 -5.46 -0.79 -3.52
N LEU A 54 -6.05 -0.96 -4.70
CA LEU A 54 -6.46 0.14 -5.56
C LEU A 54 -7.65 0.86 -4.91
N GLY A 55 -7.61 2.18 -4.89
CA GLY A 55 -8.72 3.03 -4.51
C GLY A 55 -9.37 3.69 -5.72
N ASP A 56 -10.24 4.66 -5.44
CA ASP A 56 -10.98 5.38 -6.47
C ASP A 56 -10.07 6.19 -7.40
N THR A 57 -10.54 6.38 -8.63
CA THR A 57 -9.96 7.34 -9.58
C THR A 57 -10.68 8.67 -9.53
N PHE A 58 -9.95 9.75 -9.75
CA PHE A 58 -10.49 11.10 -9.81
C PHE A 58 -9.64 11.99 -10.73
N LEU A 59 -10.25 13.06 -11.24
CA LEU A 59 -9.55 14.08 -12.00
C LEU A 59 -9.03 15.17 -11.06
N GLU A 60 -7.75 15.50 -11.16
CA GLU A 60 -7.14 16.61 -10.43
C GLU A 60 -6.13 17.31 -11.34
N GLY A 61 -6.28 18.62 -11.55
CA GLY A 61 -5.38 19.40 -12.40
C GLY A 61 -5.31 18.88 -13.85
N GLY A 62 -6.42 18.38 -14.39
CA GLY A 62 -6.49 17.80 -15.73
C GLY A 62 -5.83 16.43 -15.87
N ARG A 63 -5.39 15.79 -14.77
CA ARG A 63 -4.78 14.47 -14.78
C ARG A 63 -5.64 13.46 -14.02
N THR A 64 -5.72 12.25 -14.55
CA THR A 64 -6.39 11.14 -13.87
C THR A 64 -5.47 10.59 -12.80
N LYS A 65 -5.90 10.71 -11.54
CA LYS A 65 -5.21 10.14 -10.40
C LYS A 65 -5.93 8.90 -9.90
N ARG A 66 -5.18 8.01 -9.25
CA ARG A 66 -5.70 6.86 -8.51
C ARG A 66 -5.20 6.88 -7.09
N ASN A 67 -6.13 6.65 -6.15
CA ASN A 67 -5.76 6.39 -4.77
C ASN A 67 -5.14 5.00 -4.64
N LEU A 68 -4.09 4.88 -3.84
CA LEU A 68 -3.52 3.63 -3.37
C LEU A 68 -3.71 3.56 -1.87
N VAL A 69 -4.27 2.45 -1.40
CA VAL A 69 -4.65 2.28 0.00
C VAL A 69 -3.73 1.26 0.64
N LEU A 70 -2.87 1.72 1.56
CA LEU A 70 -2.07 0.82 2.40
C LEU A 70 -2.96 0.27 3.52
N GLN A 71 -3.03 -1.04 3.65
CA GLN A 71 -3.85 -1.73 4.64
C GLN A 71 -3.03 -2.75 5.42
N ALA A 72 -3.34 -2.90 6.71
CA ALA A 72 -2.80 -3.99 7.51
C ALA A 72 -3.46 -5.32 7.13
N ASN A 73 -2.67 -6.40 7.13
CA ASN A 73 -3.21 -7.74 6.97
C ASN A 73 -3.71 -8.28 8.33
N LYS A 74 -4.97 -8.72 8.39
CA LYS A 74 -5.56 -9.33 9.61
C LYS A 74 -4.85 -10.61 10.06
N ASP A 75 -4.17 -11.28 9.14
CA ASP A 75 -3.43 -12.51 9.41
C ASP A 75 -1.91 -12.26 9.52
N ALA A 76 -1.48 -10.99 9.69
CA ALA A 76 -0.07 -10.65 9.83
C ALA A 76 0.59 -11.38 11.02
N ASP A 77 1.80 -11.89 10.81
CA ASP A 77 2.62 -12.47 11.89
C ASP A 77 3.07 -11.38 12.88
N HIS A 78 3.15 -10.13 12.40
CA HIS A 78 3.46 -8.99 13.25
C HIS A 78 2.27 -8.62 14.14
N VAL A 79 2.38 -8.92 15.44
CA VAL A 79 1.32 -8.77 16.47
C VAL A 79 0.68 -7.37 16.47
N THR A 80 1.46 -6.31 16.23
CA THR A 80 0.91 -4.94 16.17
C THR A 80 0.00 -4.75 14.96
N LEU A 81 0.40 -5.22 13.78
CA LEU A 81 -0.42 -5.10 12.57
C LEU A 81 -1.68 -5.96 12.68
N LYS A 82 -1.54 -7.17 13.23
CA LYS A 82 -2.65 -8.07 13.52
C LYS A 82 -3.67 -7.42 14.45
N LYS A 83 -3.23 -6.84 15.57
CA LYS A 83 -4.13 -6.14 16.51
C LYS A 83 -4.82 -4.92 15.89
N MET A 84 -4.13 -4.17 15.03
CA MET A 84 -4.73 -3.05 14.30
C MET A 84 -5.81 -3.54 13.34
N ALA A 85 -5.51 -4.54 12.52
CA ALA A 85 -6.44 -5.12 11.56
C ALA A 85 -7.58 -5.94 12.21
N GLN A 86 -7.42 -6.42 13.44
CA GLN A 86 -8.52 -7.08 14.17
C GLN A 86 -9.55 -6.10 14.73
N LYS A 87 -9.12 -4.86 15.04
CA LYS A 87 -10.05 -3.79 15.47
C LYS A 87 -10.83 -3.23 14.29
N ASP A 88 -10.19 -3.14 13.13
CA ASP A 88 -10.81 -2.76 11.87
C ASP A 88 -10.17 -3.57 10.74
N SER A 89 -10.92 -4.54 10.21
CA SER A 89 -10.46 -5.47 9.15
C SER A 89 -10.15 -4.76 7.83
N HIS A 90 -10.56 -3.51 7.69
CA HIS A 90 -10.29 -2.64 6.55
C HIS A 90 -9.47 -1.40 6.93
N ALA A 91 -8.77 -1.43 8.08
CA ALA A 91 -7.97 -0.32 8.57
C ALA A 91 -7.05 0.22 7.48
N LYS A 92 -7.41 1.39 6.96
CA LYS A 92 -6.61 2.15 6.01
C LYS A 92 -5.49 2.80 6.81
N LEU A 93 -4.28 2.28 6.66
CA LEU A 93 -3.08 2.80 7.32
C LEU A 93 -2.63 4.10 6.69
N ALA A 94 -2.73 4.20 5.37
CA ALA A 94 -2.41 5.40 4.61
C ALA A 94 -3.11 5.37 3.25
N VAL A 95 -3.38 6.54 2.70
CA VAL A 95 -3.87 6.71 1.33
C VAL A 95 -3.00 7.73 0.62
N VAL A 96 -2.51 7.38 -0.57
CA VAL A 96 -1.73 8.26 -1.43
C VAL A 96 -2.35 8.28 -2.82
N ALA A 97 -2.39 9.46 -3.44
CA ALA A 97 -2.84 9.60 -4.82
C ALA A 97 -1.62 9.60 -5.75
N ILE A 98 -1.69 8.82 -6.83
CA ILE A 98 -0.68 8.80 -7.89
C ILE A 98 -1.29 9.14 -9.24
N ASP A 99 -0.50 9.73 -10.11
CA ASP A 99 -0.86 9.94 -11.51
C ASP A 99 -0.77 8.60 -12.26
N ILE A 100 -1.84 8.24 -12.99
CA ILE A 100 -1.92 6.96 -13.71
C ILE A 100 -1.12 7.00 -15.02
N GLU A 101 -0.97 8.17 -15.64
CA GLU A 101 -0.22 8.33 -16.88
C GLU A 101 1.27 8.62 -16.64
N SER A 102 1.59 9.19 -15.48
CA SER A 102 2.96 9.46 -15.06
C SER A 102 3.20 8.97 -13.62
N PRO A 103 3.23 7.64 -13.39
CA PRO A 103 3.42 7.10 -12.06
C PRO A 103 4.76 7.54 -11.44
N PRO A 104 4.81 7.73 -10.11
CA PRO A 104 6.02 8.13 -9.41
C PRO A 104 7.07 7.01 -9.46
N THR A 105 8.31 7.32 -9.08
CA THR A 105 9.31 6.29 -8.82
C THR A 105 8.97 5.48 -7.57
N GLN A 106 9.59 4.31 -7.42
CA GLN A 106 9.35 3.44 -6.28
C GLN A 106 9.69 4.13 -4.94
N ASP A 107 10.78 4.90 -4.91
CA ASP A 107 11.19 5.62 -3.71
C ASP A 107 10.29 6.83 -3.42
N GLN A 108 9.82 7.54 -4.45
CA GLN A 108 8.83 8.60 -4.29
C GLN A 108 7.52 8.07 -3.71
N LEU A 109 7.04 6.91 -4.19
CA LEU A 109 5.84 6.28 -3.64
C LEU A 109 6.03 5.86 -2.17
N LEU A 110 7.17 5.26 -1.84
CA LEU A 110 7.50 4.90 -0.45
C LEU A 110 7.58 6.13 0.45
N GLN A 111 8.18 7.23 -0.02
CA GLN A 111 8.24 8.49 0.72
C GLN A 111 6.84 9.09 0.94
N ALA A 112 5.96 9.02 -0.06
CA ALA A 112 4.58 9.46 0.06
C ALA A 112 3.79 8.64 1.10
N PHE A 113 3.99 7.32 1.17
CA PHE A 113 3.40 6.51 2.22
C PHE A 113 4.00 6.82 3.60
N GLN A 114 5.33 6.98 3.69
CA GLN A 114 6.02 7.29 4.94
C GLN A 114 5.49 8.60 5.56
N SER A 115 5.29 9.65 4.75
CA SER A 115 4.77 10.93 5.27
C SER A 115 3.34 10.82 5.82
N ARG A 116 2.51 9.94 5.26
CA ARG A 116 1.16 9.64 5.76
C ARG A 116 1.16 8.76 7.01
N VAL A 117 2.19 7.93 7.17
CA VAL A 117 2.39 7.08 8.34
C VAL A 117 2.95 7.86 9.54
N ASP A 118 3.72 8.91 9.27
CA ASP A 118 4.35 9.74 10.31
C ASP A 118 3.51 10.91 10.79
N GLY A 119 2.59 11.41 9.98
CA GLY A 119 1.63 12.47 10.34
C GLY A 119 0.44 11.93 11.11
#